data_AF-A0A1A8M3S6-F1
#
_entry.id   AF-A0A1A8M3S6-F1
#
_cell.length_a   1.000
_cell.length_b   1.000
_cell.length_c   1.000
_cell.angle_alpha   90.00
_cell.angle_beta   90.00
_cell.angle_gamma   90.00
#
_symmetry.space_group_name_H-M   'P 1'
#
loop_
_entity.id
_entity.type
_entity.pdbx_description
1 polymer ?
#
loop_
_entity_poly.entity_id
_entity_poly.type
_entity_poly.pdbx_seq_one_letter_code
_entity_poly.pdbx_strand_id
1 'polypeptide(L)'
;ENGRRQKTLVCEKFDQLYSLLEQKKREMTQKVTAEQEEKVDNIRSLTRKYVDHLEESCKMVEMGIQTMEESEMALFLQNTKPLLKKIADASSMSHLDKVERGYEKMDHYSVDFRKERKALRSIDFARDDEDEEEEDC
;
A
#
# COMPACT_ATOMS: atom_id res chain seq x y z
N GLU A 1 -45.32 25.67 -11.35
CA GLU A 1 -44.91 24.27 -11.65
C GLU A 1 -43.51 24.18 -12.27
N ASN A 2 -43.19 25.00 -13.28
CA ASN A 2 -41.90 25.03 -13.98
C ASN A 2 -40.67 25.19 -13.05
N GLY A 3 -40.68 26.16 -12.13
CA GLY A 3 -39.54 26.43 -11.23
C GLY A 3 -39.18 25.26 -10.29
N ARG A 4 -40.17 24.51 -9.80
CA ARG A 4 -39.92 23.31 -8.97
C ARG A 4 -39.22 22.22 -9.78
N ARG A 5 -39.64 22.01 -11.03
CA ARG A 5 -39.02 21.05 -11.95
C ARG A 5 -37.58 21.43 -12.29
N GLN A 6 -37.32 22.70 -12.61
CA GLN A 6 -35.95 23.19 -12.90
C GLN A 6 -35.02 23.04 -11.70
N LYS A 7 -35.50 23.39 -10.49
CA LYS A 7 -34.75 23.16 -9.25
C LYS A 7 -34.35 21.69 -9.09
N THR A 8 -35.30 20.77 -9.26
CA THR A 8 -35.01 19.32 -9.18
C THR A 8 -33.94 18.91 -10.19
N LEU A 9 -34.07 19.34 -11.46
CA LEU A 9 -33.10 19.00 -12.51
C LEU A 9 -31.69 19.51 -12.19
N VAL A 10 -31.56 20.74 -11.70
CA VAL A 10 -30.25 21.31 -11.32
C VAL A 10 -29.65 20.54 -10.14
N CYS A 11 -30.46 20.23 -9.11
CA CYS A 11 -30.01 19.41 -7.99
C CYS A 11 -29.50 18.03 -8.46
N GLU A 12 -30.24 17.35 -9.33
CA GLU A 12 -29.83 16.05 -9.88
C GLU A 12 -28.47 16.12 -10.61
N LYS A 13 -28.17 17.23 -11.30
CA LYS A 13 -26.87 17.42 -11.96
C LYS A 13 -25.73 17.59 -10.96
N PHE A 14 -25.96 18.31 -9.87
CA PHE A 14 -24.97 18.39 -8.79
C PHE A 14 -24.77 17.04 -8.11
N ASP A 15 -25.84 16.30 -7.84
CA ASP A 15 -25.77 14.97 -7.23
C ASP A 15 -24.98 13.98 -8.09
N GLN A 16 -25.13 14.05 -9.42
CA GLN A 16 -24.31 13.28 -10.37
C GLN A 16 -22.82 13.65 -10.26
N LEU A 17 -22.49 14.94 -10.16
CA LEU A 17 -21.12 15.41 -10.01
C LEU A 17 -20.51 14.99 -8.66
N TYR A 18 -21.27 15.09 -7.57
CA TYR A 18 -20.85 14.59 -6.25
C TYR A 18 -20.59 13.08 -6.27
N SER A 19 -21.48 12.32 -6.92
CA SER A 19 -21.33 10.86 -7.05
C SER A 19 -20.04 10.50 -7.78
N LEU A 20 -19.70 11.23 -8.85
CA LEU A 20 -18.46 11.03 -9.60
C LEU A 20 -17.21 11.34 -8.76
N LEU A 21 -17.22 12.46 -8.03
CA LEU A 21 -16.14 12.84 -7.12
C LEU A 21 -15.93 11.80 -6.01
N GLU A 22 -17.01 11.32 -5.39
CA GLU A 22 -16.94 10.29 -4.35
C GLU A 22 -16.47 8.94 -4.91
N GLN A 23 -16.87 8.59 -6.14
CA GLN A 23 -16.30 7.43 -6.83
C GLN A 23 -14.79 7.56 -7.01
N LYS A 24 -14.29 8.69 -7.52
CA LYS A 24 -12.85 8.89 -7.74
C LYS A 24 -12.05 8.89 -6.44
N LYS A 25 -12.60 9.48 -5.38
CA LYS A 25 -12.03 9.39 -4.03
C LYS A 25 -11.93 7.94 -3.56
N ARG A 26 -13.00 7.15 -3.70
CA ARG A 26 -12.99 5.72 -3.32
C ARG A 26 -11.97 4.92 -4.12
N GLU A 27 -11.88 5.12 -5.43
CA GLU A 27 -10.88 4.46 -6.30
C GLU A 27 -9.44 4.77 -5.84
N MET A 28 -9.14 6.04 -5.52
CA MET A 28 -7.84 6.43 -5.00
C MET A 28 -7.55 5.78 -3.65
N THR A 29 -8.49 5.84 -2.70
CA THR A 29 -8.34 5.23 -1.38
C THR A 29 -8.09 3.72 -1.50
N GLN A 30 -8.84 3.02 -2.35
CA GLN A 30 -8.65 1.59 -2.56
C GLN A 30 -7.24 1.25 -3.06
N LYS A 31 -6.70 2.04 -4.00
CA LYS A 31 -5.33 1.84 -4.50
C LYS A 31 -4.29 2.05 -3.40
N VAL A 32 -4.43 3.13 -2.63
CA VAL A 32 -3.51 3.42 -1.50
C VAL A 32 -3.55 2.30 -0.46
N THR A 33 -4.74 1.83 -0.09
CA THR A 33 -4.91 0.74 0.86
C THR A 33 -4.29 -0.56 0.32
N ALA A 34 -4.53 -0.91 -0.94
CA ALA A 34 -3.98 -2.11 -1.54
C ALA A 34 -2.44 -2.12 -1.55
N GLU A 35 -1.81 -1.01 -1.94
CA GLU A 35 -0.34 -0.90 -1.89
C GLU A 35 0.18 -0.95 -0.45
N GLN A 36 -0.53 -0.34 0.51
CA GLN A 36 -0.15 -0.42 1.92
C GLN A 36 -0.22 -1.85 2.47
N GLU A 37 -1.28 -2.59 2.12
CA GLU A 37 -1.45 -4.00 2.50
C GLU A 37 -0.36 -4.89 1.90
N GLU A 38 -0.10 -4.75 0.60
CA GLU A 38 0.99 -5.44 -0.08
C GLU A 38 2.33 -5.16 0.59
N LYS A 39 2.58 -3.88 0.91
CA LYS A 39 3.82 -3.49 1.57
C LYS A 39 3.99 -4.15 2.93
N VAL A 40 2.94 -4.15 3.74
CA VAL A 40 2.94 -4.78 5.08
C VAL A 40 3.10 -6.29 4.97
N ASP A 41 2.42 -6.95 4.03
CA ASP A 41 2.47 -8.39 3.87
C ASP A 41 3.85 -8.87 3.40
N ASN A 42 4.50 -8.12 2.52
CA ASN A 42 5.89 -8.34 2.16
C ASN A 42 6.83 -8.24 3.37
N ILE A 43 6.67 -7.23 4.24
CA ILE A 43 7.47 -7.09 5.47
C ILE A 43 7.22 -8.26 6.43
N ARG A 44 5.96 -8.68 6.60
CA ARG A 44 5.60 -9.84 7.45
C ARG A 44 6.21 -11.13 6.91
N SER A 45 6.12 -11.35 5.60
CA SER A 45 6.72 -12.49 4.91
C SER A 45 8.22 -12.50 5.12
N LEU A 46 8.87 -11.36 4.94
CA LEU A 46 10.30 -11.24 5.14
C LEU A 46 10.69 -11.51 6.59
N THR A 47 9.98 -10.91 7.55
CA THR A 47 10.18 -11.14 8.98
C THR A 47 10.09 -12.62 9.32
N ARG A 48 9.11 -13.34 8.76
CA ARG A 48 8.98 -14.79 8.94
C ARG A 48 10.20 -15.53 8.39
N LYS A 49 10.68 -15.22 7.18
CA LYS A 49 11.90 -15.83 6.63
C LYS A 49 13.12 -15.63 7.54
N TYR A 50 13.28 -14.43 8.12
CA TYR A 50 14.38 -14.15 9.07
C TYR A 50 14.23 -14.94 10.38
N VAL A 51 12.99 -15.07 10.89
CA VAL A 51 12.72 -15.88 12.09
C VAL A 51 13.00 -17.35 11.83
N ASP A 52 12.53 -17.90 10.71
CA ASP A 52 12.75 -19.31 10.34
C ASP A 52 14.25 -19.61 10.21
N HIS A 53 15.01 -18.71 9.55
CA HIS A 53 16.46 -18.82 9.44
C HIS A 53 17.17 -18.76 10.80
N LEU A 54 16.71 -17.88 11.71
CA LEU A 54 17.25 -17.79 13.06
C LEU A 54 16.98 -19.08 13.85
N GLU A 55 15.78 -19.65 13.74
CA GLU A 55 15.44 -20.92 14.41
C GLU A 55 16.30 -22.07 13.89
N GLU A 56 16.51 -22.16 12.58
CA GLU A 56 17.42 -23.14 11.98
C GLU A 56 18.86 -22.95 12.48
N SER A 57 19.32 -21.70 12.57
CA SER A 57 20.63 -21.36 13.11
C SER A 57 20.77 -21.78 14.58
N CYS A 58 19.74 -21.58 15.42
CA CYS A 58 19.73 -22.04 16.81
C CYS A 58 19.83 -23.57 16.90
N LYS A 59 19.06 -24.31 16.10
CA LYS A 59 19.14 -25.79 16.05
C LYS A 59 20.54 -26.27 15.65
N MET A 60 21.18 -25.58 14.71
CA MET A 60 22.56 -25.89 14.31
C MET A 60 23.55 -25.69 15.46
N VAL A 61 23.39 -24.63 16.25
CA VAL A 61 24.21 -24.38 17.44
C VAL A 61 23.97 -25.45 18.51
N GLU A 62 22.71 -25.81 18.77
CA GLU A 62 22.36 -26.89 19.71
C GLU A 62 22.97 -28.24 19.29
N MET A 63 22.88 -28.61 18.01
CA MET A 63 23.56 -29.79 17.48
C MET A 63 25.07 -29.69 17.60
N GLY A 64 25.64 -28.49 17.45
CA GLY A 64 27.06 -28.18 17.70
C GLY A 64 27.46 -28.55 19.12
N ILE A 65 26.71 -28.08 20.10
CA ILE A 65 26.93 -28.36 21.52
C ILE A 65 26.82 -29.86 21.79
N GLN A 66 25.73 -30.51 21.35
CA GLN A 66 25.55 -31.96 21.54
C GLN A 66 26.67 -32.79 20.90
N THR A 67 27.14 -32.39 19.72
CA THR A 67 28.26 -33.06 19.05
C THR A 67 29.55 -32.91 19.85
N MET A 68 29.78 -31.76 20.50
CA MET A 68 30.94 -31.56 21.37
C MET A 68 30.89 -32.38 22.67
N GLU A 69 29.70 -32.84 23.07
CA GLU A 69 29.50 -33.71 24.25
C GLU A 69 29.65 -35.21 23.91
N GLU A 70 29.84 -35.57 22.64
CA GLU A 70 29.99 -36.97 22.21
C GLU A 70 31.27 -37.62 22.77
N SER A 71 31.09 -38.70 23.52
CA SER A 71 32.17 -39.46 24.16
C SER A 71 32.83 -40.48 23.22
N GLU A 72 32.10 -40.97 22.21
CA GLU A 72 32.61 -41.92 21.23
C GLU A 72 33.33 -41.19 20.09
N MET A 73 34.66 -41.29 20.08
CA MET A 73 35.52 -40.58 19.12
C MET A 73 35.16 -40.85 17.63
N ALA A 74 34.72 -42.07 17.31
CA ALA A 74 34.34 -42.42 15.94
C ALA A 74 33.08 -41.67 15.49
N LEU A 75 32.05 -41.60 16.35
CA LEU A 75 30.81 -40.86 16.11
C LEU A 75 31.07 -39.35 16.08
N PHE A 76 31.89 -38.83 16.99
CA PHE A 76 32.31 -37.43 17.00
C PHE A 76 32.92 -37.00 15.66
N LEU A 77 33.93 -37.74 15.18
CA LEU A 77 34.61 -37.43 13.91
C LEU A 77 33.68 -37.58 12.70
N GLN A 78 32.77 -38.56 12.73
CA GLN A 78 31.77 -38.77 11.69
C GLN A 78 30.80 -37.57 11.58
N ASN A 79 30.36 -37.02 12.72
CA ASN A 79 29.33 -35.99 12.78
C ASN A 79 29.87 -34.56 12.66
N THR A 80 31.12 -34.31 13.07
CA THR A 80 31.69 -32.95 13.12
C THR A 80 31.86 -32.33 11.73
N LYS A 81 32.40 -33.08 10.76
CA LYS A 81 32.68 -32.56 9.41
C LYS A 81 31.42 -32.10 8.66
N PRO A 82 30.32 -32.89 8.58
CA PRO A 82 29.08 -32.41 7.95
C PRO A 82 28.42 -31.26 8.73
N LEU A 83 28.53 -31.25 10.06
CA LEU A 83 27.98 -30.18 10.89
C LEU A 83 28.69 -28.84 10.67
N LEU A 84 30.02 -28.82 10.58
CA LEU A 84 30.79 -27.61 10.29
C LEU A 84 30.39 -26.99 8.94
N LYS A 85 30.19 -27.83 7.91
CA LYS A 85 29.71 -27.36 6.61
C LYS A 85 28.33 -26.72 6.73
N LYS A 86 27.41 -27.40 7.41
CA LYS A 86 26.05 -26.90 7.68
C LYS A 86 26.04 -25.56 8.43
N ILE A 87 26.88 -25.39 9.44
CA ILE A 87 27.02 -24.13 10.18
C ILE A 87 27.56 -23.02 9.27
N ALA A 88 28.57 -23.32 8.46
CA ALA A 88 29.12 -22.34 7.51
C ALA A 88 28.06 -21.88 6.50
N ASP A 89 27.28 -22.82 5.96
CA ASP A 89 26.20 -22.51 5.01
C ASP A 89 25.09 -21.65 5.68
N ALA A 90 24.67 -22.01 6.90
CA ALA A 90 23.66 -21.27 7.68
C ALA A 90 24.14 -19.89 8.17
N SER A 91 25.44 -19.66 8.29
CA SER A 91 25.99 -18.34 8.66
C SER A 91 25.82 -17.29 7.56
N SER A 92 25.54 -17.72 6.32
CA SER A 92 25.34 -16.83 5.19
C SER A 92 23.89 -16.35 5.12
N MET A 93 23.67 -15.04 5.24
CA MET A 93 22.35 -14.42 5.04
C MET A 93 22.14 -13.91 3.60
N SER A 94 23.05 -14.22 2.67
CA SER A 94 23.01 -13.69 1.30
C SER A 94 21.79 -14.14 0.49
N HIS A 95 21.14 -15.21 0.93
CA HIS A 95 19.94 -15.78 0.32
C HIS A 95 18.65 -15.13 0.84
N LEU A 96 18.73 -14.26 1.86
CA LEU A 96 17.58 -13.53 2.40
C LEU A 96 17.44 -12.18 1.73
N ASP A 97 16.22 -11.89 1.25
CA ASP A 97 15.89 -10.60 0.67
C ASP A 97 16.05 -9.46 1.69
N LYS A 98 16.19 -8.23 1.19
CA LYS A 98 16.28 -7.02 2.01
C LYS A 98 15.24 -6.01 1.56
N VAL A 99 14.76 -5.22 2.50
CA VAL A 99 13.87 -4.09 2.20
C VAL A 99 14.67 -3.00 1.51
N GLU A 100 14.20 -2.54 0.35
CA GLU A 100 14.84 -1.45 -0.39
C GLU A 100 14.76 -0.12 0.37
N ARG A 101 15.73 0.76 0.13
CA ARG A 101 15.75 2.08 0.76
C ARG A 101 14.57 2.92 0.25
N GLY A 102 13.71 3.36 1.17
CA GLY A 102 12.53 4.14 0.83
C GLY A 102 11.31 3.30 0.44
N TYR A 103 11.30 2.00 0.78
CA TYR A 103 10.17 1.11 0.60
C TYR A 103 8.83 1.67 1.11
N GLU A 104 8.87 2.42 2.21
CA GLU A 104 7.71 3.08 2.82
C GLU A 104 7.17 4.28 2.03
N LYS A 105 7.91 4.78 1.03
CA LYS A 105 7.50 5.98 0.28
C LYS A 105 6.24 5.71 -0.53
N MET A 106 5.31 6.65 -0.47
CA MET A 106 4.02 6.62 -1.18
C MET A 106 3.80 7.92 -1.97
N ASP A 107 4.87 8.70 -2.22
CA ASP A 107 4.81 10.06 -2.77
C ASP A 107 4.30 10.12 -4.23
N HIS A 108 4.18 8.98 -4.91
CA HIS A 108 3.58 8.88 -6.24
C HIS A 108 2.07 9.09 -6.24
N TYR A 109 1.39 8.97 -5.09
CA TYR A 109 -0.01 9.34 -4.96
C TYR A 109 -0.15 10.85 -4.82
N SER A 110 -0.62 11.50 -5.88
CA SER A 110 -0.90 12.94 -5.89
C SER A 110 -2.16 13.26 -6.69
N VAL A 111 -2.83 14.36 -6.33
CA VAL A 111 -4.04 14.86 -7.00
C VAL A 111 -3.97 16.37 -7.17
N ASP A 112 -4.30 16.87 -8.37
CA ASP A 112 -4.41 18.31 -8.66
C ASP A 112 -5.84 18.65 -9.10
N PHE A 113 -6.56 19.39 -8.25
CA PHE A 113 -7.93 19.84 -8.50
C PHE A 113 -8.02 21.28 -9.04
N ARG A 114 -6.95 21.85 -9.59
CA ARG A 114 -6.95 23.26 -10.02
C ARG A 114 -7.94 23.51 -11.16
N LYS A 115 -8.05 22.61 -12.13
CA LYS A 115 -8.94 22.77 -13.30
C LYS A 115 -10.41 22.62 -12.89
N GLU A 116 -10.70 21.62 -12.07
CA GLU A 116 -12.01 21.26 -11.53
C GLU A 116 -12.54 22.40 -10.66
N ARG A 117 -11.70 22.94 -9.77
CA ARG A 117 -12.06 24.11 -8.95
C ARG A 117 -12.34 25.34 -9.81
N LYS A 118 -11.58 25.56 -10.88
CA LYS A 118 -11.85 26.67 -11.81
C LYS A 118 -13.20 26.49 -12.52
N ALA A 119 -13.49 25.29 -13.01
CA ALA A 119 -14.75 24.97 -13.68
C ALA A 119 -15.96 25.10 -12.75
N LEU A 120 -15.85 24.65 -11.49
CA LEU A 120 -16.90 24.81 -10.49
C LEU A 120 -17.18 26.28 -10.15
N ARG A 121 -16.12 27.10 -10.06
CA ARG A 121 -16.25 28.54 -9.77
C ARG A 121 -16.85 29.34 -10.92
N SER A 122 -16.76 28.84 -12.16
CA SER A 122 -17.33 29.51 -13.33
C SER A 122 -18.81 29.17 -13.57
N ILE A 123 -19.45 28.36 -12.72
CA ILE A 123 -20.88 28.07 -12.85
C ILE A 123 -21.65 29.31 -12.41
N ASP A 124 -22.42 29.86 -13.34
CA ASP A 124 -23.38 30.93 -13.11
C ASP A 124 -24.81 30.39 -13.24
N PHE A 125 -25.71 30.87 -12.38
CA PHE A 125 -27.11 30.45 -12.32
C PHE A 125 -28.07 31.54 -12.80
N ALA A 126 -27.58 32.76 -13.05
CA ALA A 126 -28.37 33.85 -13.60
C ALA A 126 -28.35 33.81 -15.14
N ARG A 127 -29.54 33.79 -15.74
CA ARG A 127 -29.79 34.59 -16.93
C ARG A 127 -30.58 35.76 -16.41
N ASP A 128 -29.95 36.92 -16.31
CA ASP A 128 -30.69 38.17 -16.27
C ASP A 128 -31.39 38.24 -17.63
N ASP A 129 -32.68 37.93 -17.64
CA ASP A 129 -33.56 38.32 -18.75
C ASP A 129 -33.66 39.86 -18.67
N GLU A 130 -32.62 40.56 -19.13
CA GLU A 130 -32.69 41.96 -19.54
C GLU A 130 -33.58 42.03 -20.79
N ASP A 131 -34.89 41.94 -20.60
CA ASP A 131 -35.92 42.34 -21.58
C ASP A 131 -37.10 42.96 -20.81
N GLU A 132 -36.80 43.86 -19.86
CA GLU A 132 -37.71 44.93 -19.43
C GLU A 132 -37.24 46.23 -20.09
N GLU A 133 -37.30 46.32 -21.43
CA GLU A 133 -37.40 47.63 -22.07
C GLU A 133 -38.86 48.06 -22.05
N GLU A 134 -39.18 48.88 -21.05
CA GLU A 134 -40.19 49.92 -21.15
C GLU A 134 -39.98 50.72 -22.45
N GLU A 135 -40.80 50.49 -23.48
CA GLU A 135 -41.17 51.57 -24.39
C GLU A 135 -42.59 52.02 -24.03
N ASP A 136 -42.61 52.97 -23.10
CA ASP A 136 -43.65 53.99 -22.95
C ASP A 136 -43.74 54.77 -24.29
N CYS A 137 -44.82 54.57 -25.06
CA CYS A 137 -45.36 55.49 -26.08
C CYS A 137 -46.83 55.17 -26.42
#